data_AF-A0A0R2PIA5-F1
#
_entry.id   AF-A0A0R2PIA5-F1
#
_cell.length_a   1.000
_cell.length_b   1.000
_cell.length_c   1.000
_cell.angle_alpha   90.00
_cell.angle_beta   90.00
_cell.angle_gamma   90.00
#
_symmetry.space_group_name_H-M   'P 1'
#
loop_
_entity.id
_entity.type
_entity.pdbx_description
1 polymer ?
#
loop_
_entity_poly.entity_id
_entity_poly.type
_entity_poly.pdbx_seq_one_letter_code
_entity_poly.pdbx_strand_id
1 'polypeptide(L)'
;MEQPRLVLLEHDAVLALSQILGIMLDQLFEGEGAYGWSSEKILDLESRLMAPGEDEGVLLGIDDAALLLQGMAFTEVMSQEFPWIDTVRWVTDFVTEELRKHWSEEEWRSVT
;
A
#
# COMPACT_ATOMS: atom_id res chain seq x y z
N MET A 1 11.93 -15.05 7.23
CA MET A 1 10.79 -15.11 6.29
C MET A 1 9.54 -15.17 7.12
N GLU A 2 8.89 -14.02 7.30
CA GLU A 2 7.62 -13.97 8.01
C GLU A 2 6.51 -14.45 7.10
N GLN A 3 5.58 -15.23 7.66
CA GLN A 3 4.52 -15.84 6.85
C GLN A 3 3.52 -14.77 6.41
N PRO A 4 3.03 -14.82 5.16
CA PRO A 4 1.99 -13.92 4.71
C PRO A 4 0.73 -14.13 5.54
N ARG A 5 -0.01 -13.04 5.77
CA ARG A 5 -1.24 -13.02 6.56
C ARG A 5 -2.42 -12.76 5.64
N LEU A 6 -3.54 -13.42 5.93
CA LEU A 6 -4.79 -13.17 5.25
C LEU A 6 -5.38 -11.86 5.80
N VAL A 7 -5.49 -10.85 4.95
CA VAL A 7 -6.04 -9.54 5.27
C VAL A 7 -7.37 -9.38 4.55
N LEU A 8 -8.43 -9.09 5.32
CA LEU A 8 -9.75 -8.78 4.77
C LEU A 8 -9.79 -7.28 4.51
N LEU A 9 -9.98 -6.90 3.24
CA LEU A 9 -10.08 -5.52 2.80
C LEU A 9 -11.45 -5.33 2.16
N GLU A 10 -12.13 -4.24 2.50
CA GLU A 10 -13.35 -3.85 1.80
C GLU A 10 -13.04 -3.48 0.34
N HIS A 11 -14.03 -3.62 -0.55
CA HIS A 11 -13.85 -3.34 -1.98
C HIS A 11 -13.28 -1.95 -2.25
N ASP A 12 -13.79 -0.92 -1.55
CA ASP A 12 -13.30 0.46 -1.71
C ASP A 12 -11.84 0.61 -1.25
N ALA A 13 -11.42 -0.13 -0.22
CA ALA A 13 -10.03 -0.14 0.22
C ALA A 13 -9.11 -0.81 -0.82
N VAL A 14 -9.57 -1.91 -1.44
CA VAL A 14 -8.85 -2.55 -2.56
C VAL A 14 -8.68 -1.57 -3.71
N LEU A 15 -9.74 -0.87 -4.13
CA LEU A 15 -9.67 0.11 -5.21
C LEU A 15 -8.71 1.27 -4.88
N ALA A 16 -8.76 1.79 -3.65
CA ALA A 16 -7.87 2.86 -3.21
C ALA A 16 -6.40 2.43 -3.21
N LEU A 17 -6.10 1.22 -2.70
CA LEU A 17 -4.75 0.67 -2.69
C LEU A 17 -4.23 0.38 -4.11
N SER A 18 -5.07 -0.16 -5.00
CA SER A 18 -4.71 -0.34 -6.41
C SER A 18 -4.42 0.99 -7.11
N GLN A 19 -5.20 2.04 -6.81
CA GLN A 19 -4.93 3.39 -7.34
C GLN A 19 -3.59 3.94 -6.85
N ILE A 20 -3.24 3.71 -5.58
CA ILE A 20 -1.94 4.09 -5.01
C ILE A 20 -0.79 3.37 -5.73
N LEU A 21 -0.92 2.05 -5.97
CA LEU A 21 0.07 1.28 -6.71
C LEU A 21 0.24 1.80 -8.15
N GLY A 22 -0.86 2.18 -8.81
CA GLY A 22 -0.82 2.83 -10.13
C GLY A 22 -0.04 4.15 -10.11
N ILE A 23 -0.28 5.02 -9.12
CA ILE A 23 0.46 6.27 -8.95
C ILE A 23 1.97 6.02 -8.76
N MET A 24 2.33 5.03 -7.94
CA MET A 24 3.73 4.64 -7.75
C MET A 24 4.39 4.15 -9.05
N LEU A 25 3.64 3.39 -9.85
CA LEU A 25 4.11 2.85 -11.12
C LEU A 25 4.32 3.98 -12.15
N ASP A 26 3.38 4.92 -12.24
CA ASP A 26 3.50 6.11 -13.09
C ASP A 26 4.77 6.91 -12.73
N GLN A 27 4.99 7.14 -11.43
CA GLN A 27 6.19 7.83 -10.94
C GLN A 27 7.50 7.12 -11.33
N LEU A 28 7.54 5.78 -11.29
CA LEU A 28 8.70 5.00 -11.73
C LEU A 28 9.01 5.19 -13.21
N PHE A 29 7.97 5.35 -14.05
CA PHE A 29 8.12 5.57 -15.48
C PHE A 29 8.46 7.01 -15.86
N GLU A 30 8.02 7.99 -15.06
CA GLU A 30 8.35 9.41 -15.23
C GLU A 30 9.81 9.72 -14.85
N GLY A 31 10.50 8.81 -14.16
CA GLY A 31 11.95 8.85 -13.95
C GLY A 31 12.41 9.79 -12.82
N GLU A 32 11.46 10.39 -12.09
CA GLU A 32 11.75 11.25 -10.95
C GLU A 32 11.91 10.41 -9.67
N GLY A 33 13.13 9.93 -9.43
CA GLY A 33 13.55 9.41 -8.12
C GLY A 33 13.68 7.88 -8.03
N ALA A 34 14.84 7.43 -7.55
CA ALA A 34 15.05 6.04 -7.17
C ALA A 34 14.48 5.80 -5.76
N TYR A 35 13.16 5.61 -5.64
CA TYR A 35 12.49 5.27 -4.38
C TYR A 35 12.76 3.83 -3.90
N GLY A 36 13.60 3.08 -4.60
CA GLY A 36 13.89 1.67 -4.30
C GLY A 36 12.73 0.71 -4.62
N TRP A 37 11.63 1.22 -5.19
CA TRP A 37 10.48 0.42 -5.58
C TRP A 37 10.78 -0.47 -6.78
N SER A 38 10.11 -1.62 -6.81
CA SER A 38 10.20 -2.59 -7.90
C SER A 38 8.87 -2.61 -8.64
N SER A 39 8.88 -2.29 -9.93
CA SER A 39 7.69 -2.37 -10.78
C SER A 39 7.11 -3.78 -10.84
N GLU A 40 7.95 -4.82 -10.82
CA GLU A 40 7.53 -6.22 -10.74
C GLU A 40 6.74 -6.49 -9.45
N LYS A 41 7.23 -6.04 -8.30
CA LYS A 41 6.51 -6.19 -7.02
C LYS A 41 5.21 -5.40 -6.97
N ILE A 42 5.19 -4.20 -7.53
CA ILE A 42 3.98 -3.36 -7.60
C ILE A 42 2.90 -4.07 -8.43
N LEU A 43 3.24 -4.55 -9.63
CA LEU A 43 2.31 -5.23 -10.53
C LEU A 43 1.82 -6.57 -9.96
N ASP A 44 2.71 -7.34 -9.33
CA ASP A 44 2.33 -8.58 -8.63
C ASP A 44 1.33 -8.31 -7.49
N LEU A 45 1.62 -7.30 -6.66
CA LEU A 45 0.76 -6.94 -5.54
C LEU A 45 -0.60 -6.41 -6.01
N GLU A 46 -0.64 -5.55 -7.04
CA GLU A 46 -1.88 -5.07 -7.64
C GLU A 46 -2.74 -6.24 -8.16
N SER A 47 -2.12 -7.19 -8.88
CA SER A 47 -2.83 -8.38 -9.35
C SER A 47 -3.39 -9.22 -8.21
N ARG A 48 -2.68 -9.33 -7.08
CA ARG A 48 -3.13 -10.07 -5.90
C ARG A 48 -4.24 -9.35 -5.13
N LEU A 49 -4.25 -8.03 -5.11
CA LEU A 49 -5.32 -7.24 -4.50
C LEU A 49 -6.63 -7.37 -5.29
N MET A 50 -6.54 -7.43 -6.63
CA MET A 50 -7.72 -7.45 -7.52
C MET A 50 -8.25 -8.87 -7.80
N ALA A 51 -7.56 -9.92 -7.37
CA ALA A 51 -7.94 -11.31 -7.63
C ALA A 51 -9.08 -11.86 -6.74
N PRO A 52 -9.12 -11.59 -5.42
CA PRO A 52 -10.16 -12.11 -4.52
C PRO A 52 -11.54 -11.47 -4.77
N GLY A 53 -12.61 -12.22 -4.47
CA GLY A 53 -13.98 -11.66 -4.39
C GLY A 53 -14.20 -10.74 -3.17
N GLU A 54 -15.35 -10.04 -3.10
CA GLU A 54 -15.64 -9.05 -2.03
C GLU A 54 -15.49 -9.56 -0.59
N ASP A 55 -15.70 -10.86 -0.35
CA ASP A 55 -15.58 -11.49 0.98
C ASP A 55 -14.32 -12.36 1.13
N GLU A 56 -13.42 -12.32 0.16
CA GLU A 56 -12.19 -13.11 0.15
C GLU A 56 -10.99 -12.24 0.52
N GLY A 57 -10.19 -12.71 1.49
CA GLY A 57 -9.01 -11.97 1.92
C GLY A 57 -7.84 -12.09 0.93
N VAL A 58 -6.96 -11.09 0.96
CA VAL A 58 -5.69 -11.09 0.23
C VAL A 58 -4.57 -11.62 1.11
N LEU A 59 -3.68 -12.46 0.56
CA LEU A 59 -2.45 -12.85 1.24
C LEU A 59 -1.39 -11.77 1.06
N LEU A 60 -1.05 -11.11 2.17
CA LEU A 60 -0.04 -10.06 2.20
C LEU A 60 1.14 -10.48 3.07
N GLY A 61 2.35 -10.34 2.54
CA GLY A 61 3.58 -10.31 3.32
C GLY A 61 3.79 -8.94 3.97
N ILE A 62 4.67 -8.87 4.98
CA ILE A 62 5.00 -7.59 5.61
C ILE A 62 5.65 -6.61 4.63
N ASP A 63 6.39 -7.10 3.64
CA ASP A 63 6.96 -6.30 2.55
C ASP A 63 5.87 -5.69 1.65
N ASP A 64 4.76 -6.42 1.43
CA ASP A 64 3.63 -5.90 0.66
C ASP A 64 2.96 -4.76 1.42
N ALA A 65 2.70 -4.97 2.72
CA ALA A 65 2.15 -3.93 3.57
C ALA A 65 3.07 -2.71 3.64
N ALA A 66 4.39 -2.90 3.77
CA ALA A 66 5.37 -1.83 3.73
C ALA A 66 5.33 -1.05 2.40
N LEU A 67 5.21 -1.74 1.27
CA LEU A 67 5.10 -1.11 -0.06
C LEU A 67 3.84 -0.25 -0.18
N LEU A 68 2.69 -0.75 0.30
CA LEU A 68 1.43 -0.01 0.31
C LEU A 68 1.54 1.25 1.18
N LEU A 69 2.12 1.14 2.37
CA LEU A 69 2.34 2.29 3.27
C LEU A 69 3.29 3.33 2.67
N GLN A 70 4.32 2.89 1.94
CA GLN A 70 5.21 3.80 1.19
C GLN A 70 4.46 4.55 0.10
N GLY A 71 3.61 3.86 -0.66
CA GLY A 71 2.76 4.48 -1.69
C GLY A 71 1.79 5.51 -1.13
N MET A 72 1.21 5.21 0.04
CA MET A 72 0.32 6.15 0.74
C MET A 72 1.08 7.39 1.21
N ALA A 73 2.24 7.20 1.86
CA ALA A 73 3.08 8.31 2.31
C ALA A 73 3.53 9.19 1.13
N PHE A 74 3.90 8.58 0.01
CA PHE A 74 4.21 9.30 -1.22
C PHE A 74 3.01 10.10 -1.72
N THR A 75 1.84 9.47 -1.82
CA THR A 75 0.60 10.11 -2.29
C THR A 75 0.19 11.27 -1.38
N GLU A 76 0.38 11.15 -0.07
CA GLU A 76 0.16 12.25 0.88
C GLU A 76 1.11 13.43 0.63
N VAL A 77 2.41 13.16 0.47
CA VAL A 77 3.41 14.20 0.17
C VAL A 77 3.08 14.92 -1.13
N MET A 78 2.73 14.18 -2.18
CA MET A 78 2.35 14.75 -3.47
C MET A 78 1.04 15.54 -3.39
N SER A 79 0.16 15.19 -2.45
CA SER A 79 -1.14 15.84 -2.27
C SER A 79 -1.09 17.11 -1.39
N GLN A 80 0.05 17.48 -0.81
CA GLN A 80 0.15 18.52 0.25
C GLN A 80 -0.45 19.87 -0.14
N GLU A 81 -0.30 20.27 -1.40
CA GLU A 81 -0.75 21.58 -1.91
C GLU A 81 -2.17 21.54 -2.49
N PHE A 82 -2.85 20.39 -2.42
CA PHE A 82 -4.16 20.20 -3.01
C PHE A 82 -5.29 20.38 -1.97
N PRO A 83 -6.48 20.88 -2.38
CA PRO A 83 -7.59 21.13 -1.45
C PRO A 83 -8.13 19.89 -0.70
N TRP A 84 -7.78 18.68 -1.14
CA TRP A 84 -8.26 17.41 -0.58
C TRP A 84 -7.23 16.71 0.33
N ILE A 85 -6.12 17.37 0.68
CA ILE A 85 -5.06 16.80 1.52
C ILE A 85 -5.58 16.25 2.86
N ASP A 86 -6.54 16.91 3.48
CA ASP A 86 -7.10 16.45 4.76
C ASP A 86 -7.79 15.09 4.63
N THR A 87 -8.45 14.83 3.50
CA THR A 87 -9.04 13.53 3.19
C THR A 87 -7.94 12.49 2.96
N VAL A 88 -6.87 12.83 2.24
CA VAL A 88 -5.75 11.90 1.98
C VAL A 88 -5.05 11.50 3.27
N ARG A 89 -4.81 12.45 4.18
CA ARG A 89 -4.26 12.18 5.52
C ARG A 89 -5.14 11.25 6.33
N TRP A 90 -6.43 11.52 6.36
CA TRP A 90 -7.37 10.68 7.10
C TRP A 90 -7.41 9.23 6.58
N VAL A 91 -7.44 9.05 5.26
CA VAL A 91 -7.36 7.71 4.65
C VAL A 91 -6.00 7.06 4.93
N THR A 92 -4.92 7.86 4.91
CA THR A 92 -3.57 7.38 5.16
C THR A 92 -3.42 6.83 6.59
N ASP A 93 -3.91 7.56 7.58
CA ASP A 93 -3.91 7.11 8.97
C ASP A 93 -4.74 5.84 9.16
N PHE A 94 -5.96 5.81 8.59
CA PHE A 94 -6.85 4.66 8.69
C PHE A 94 -6.24 3.38 8.10
N VAL A 95 -5.78 3.44 6.84
CA VAL A 95 -5.19 2.28 6.18
C VAL A 95 -3.87 1.88 6.84
N THR A 96 -3.13 2.83 7.42
CA THR A 96 -1.92 2.52 8.21
C THR A 96 -2.25 1.71 9.46
N GLU A 97 -3.31 2.08 10.19
CA GLU A 97 -3.75 1.34 11.36
C GLU A 97 -4.24 -0.07 10.98
N GLU A 98 -5.06 -0.17 9.93
CA GLU A 98 -5.56 -1.44 9.39
C GLU A 98 -4.43 -2.33 8.88
N LEU A 99 -3.45 -1.74 8.19
CA LEU A 99 -2.13 -2.27 7.81
C LEU A 99 -1.38 -2.92 8.97
N ARG A 100 -1.00 -2.06 9.92
CA ARG A 100 0.02 -2.36 10.92
C ARG A 100 -0.44 -3.37 11.96
N LYS A 101 -1.74 -3.39 12.31
CA LYS A 101 -2.28 -4.31 13.32
C LYS A 101 -2.04 -5.79 12.99
N HIS A 102 -1.80 -6.09 11.71
CA HIS A 102 -1.53 -7.44 11.27
C HIS A 102 -0.15 -7.93 11.63
N TRP A 103 0.85 -7.12 12.01
CA TRP A 103 2.18 -7.61 12.43
C TRP A 103 2.60 -6.98 13.76
N SER A 104 3.46 -7.67 14.50
CA SER A 104 4.03 -7.13 15.73
C SER A 104 5.10 -6.06 15.46
N GLU A 105 5.42 -5.27 16.48
CA GLU A 105 6.46 -4.23 16.36
C GLU A 105 7.86 -4.80 16.09
N GLU A 106 8.16 -6.03 16.53
CA GLU A 106 9.43 -6.69 16.23
C GLU A 106 9.53 -7.05 14.74
N GLU A 107 8.44 -7.56 14.19
CA GLU A 107 8.30 -7.88 12.77
C GLU A 107 8.47 -6.62 11.91
N TRP A 108 7.78 -5.53 12.27
CA TRP A 108 7.92 -4.23 11.59
C TRP A 108 9.34 -3.66 11.63
N ARG A 109 10.07 -3.86 12.74
CA ARG A 109 11.48 -3.42 12.84
C ARG A 109 12.42 -4.20 11.92
N SER A 110 12.02 -5.39 11.46
CA SER A 110 12.86 -6.21 10.59
C SER A 110 12.83 -5.78 9.11
N VAL A 111 11.87 -4.92 8.75
CA VAL A 111 11.63 -4.44 7.37
C VAL A 111 12.21 -3.03 7.13
N THR A 112 12.75 -2.39 8.19
CA THR A 112 13.33 -1.04 8.15
C THR A 112 14.80 -1.05 7.70
#